data_AF-A0A2L2Z4S2-F1
#
_entry.id   AF-A0A2L2Z4S2-F1
#
_cell.length_a   1.000
_cell.length_b   1.000
_cell.length_c   1.000
_cell.angle_alpha   90.00
_cell.angle_beta   90.00
_cell.angle_gamma   90.00
#
_symmetry.space_group_name_H-M   'P 1'
#
loop_
_entity.id
_entity.type
_entity.pdbx_description
1 polymer ?
#
loop_
_entity_poly.entity_id
_entity_poly.type
_entity_poly.pdbx_seq_one_letter_code
_entity_poly.pdbx_strand_id
1 'polypeptide(L)' 'PLTPGTPFQLTVGVFSLAFETYLDGKEWCIFKHRQDVAHAKTLFLEVDLQPSDFCIDL' A
#
# COMPACT_ATOMS: atom_id res chain seq x y z
N PRO A 1 1.82 9.25 -10.34
CA PRO A 1 2.46 8.25 -11.22
C PRO A 1 3.86 7.94 -10.70
N LEU A 2 4.34 6.70 -10.82
CA LEU A 2 5.71 6.34 -10.41
C LEU A 2 6.70 6.70 -11.52
N THR A 3 7.83 7.30 -11.12
CA THR A 3 8.90 7.65 -12.04
C THR A 3 10.09 6.73 -11.78
N PRO A 4 10.64 6.03 -12.79
CA PRO A 4 11.80 5.16 -12.61
C PRO A 4 12.98 5.88 -11.95
N GLY A 5 13.66 5.20 -11.02
CA GLY A 5 14.81 5.74 -10.29
C GLY A 5 14.48 6.82 -9.25
N THR A 6 13.21 7.20 -9.09
CA THR A 6 12.78 8.18 -8.08
C THR A 6 12.22 7.43 -6.86
N PRO A 7 12.76 7.69 -5.65
CA PRO A 7 12.18 7.15 -4.43
C PRO A 7 10.74 7.65 -4.23
N PHE A 8 9.91 6.80 -3.63
CA PHE A 8 8.54 7.16 -3.26
C PHE A 8 8.14 6.42 -1.99
N GLN A 9 7.15 6.96 -1.29
CA GLN A 9 6.49 6.31 -0.17
C GLN A 9 5.09 5.87 -0.58
N LEU A 10 4.82 4.58 -0.48
CA LEU A 10 3.48 4.02 -0.59
C LEU A 10 2.94 3.71 0.80
N THR A 11 1.84 4.35 1.17
CA THR A 11 1.11 4.05 2.41
C THR A 11 -0.20 3.36 2.06
N VAL A 12 -0.55 2.31 2.81
CA VAL A 12 -1.80 1.57 2.64
C VAL A 12 -2.55 1.59 3.98
N GLY A 13 -3.64 2.34 4.03
CA GLY A 13 -4.58 2.35 5.15
C GLY A 13 -5.60 1.23 5.01
N VAL A 14 -5.77 0.42 6.06
CA VAL A 14 -6.74 -0.67 6.10
C VAL A 14 -7.99 -0.21 6.83
N PHE A 15 -9.05 0.12 6.09
CA PHE A 15 -10.33 0.54 6.66
C PHE A 15 -11.38 -0.57 6.54
N SER A 16 -12.54 -0.38 7.16
CA SER A 16 -13.60 -1.40 7.19
C SER A 16 -14.18 -1.76 5.81
N LEU A 17 -14.12 -0.85 4.84
CA LEU A 17 -14.74 -1.01 3.51
C LEU A 17 -13.75 -1.11 2.35
N ALA A 18 -12.53 -0.61 2.53
CA ALA A 18 -11.53 -0.54 1.47
C ALA A 18 -10.11 -0.44 2.03
N PHE A 19 -9.14 -0.72 1.17
CA PHE A 19 -7.79 -0.19 1.30
C PHE A 19 -7.73 1.19 0.67
N GLU A 20 -7.29 2.18 1.42
CA GLU A 20 -6.97 3.51 0.89
C GLU A 20 -5.46 3.63 0.73
N THR A 21 -5.01 4.04 -0.45
CA THR A 21 -3.57 4.14 -0.74
C THR A 21 -3.16 5.57 -1.01
N TYR A 22 -1.95 5.90 -0.56
CA TYR A 22 -1.37 7.23 -0.67
C TYR A 22 0.03 7.12 -1.27
N LEU A 23 0.32 7.97 -2.26
CA LEU A 23 1.66 8.17 -2.81
C LEU A 23 2.23 9.47 -2.25
N ASP A 24 3.32 9.38 -1.50
CA ASP A 24 3.99 10.55 -0.92
C ASP A 24 2.98 11.45 -0.16
N GLY A 25 2.08 10.82 0.60
CA GLY A 25 1.03 11.46 1.38
C GLY A 25 -0.21 11.94 0.60
N LYS A 26 -0.22 11.83 -0.72
CA LYS A 26 -1.39 12.19 -1.56
C LYS A 26 -2.22 10.96 -1.89
N GLU A 27 -3.55 11.08 -1.81
CA GLU A 27 -4.47 10.01 -2.23
C GLU A 27 -4.12 9.52 -3.65
N TRP A 28 -3.94 8.20 -3.75
CA TRP A 28 -3.69 7.53 -5.02
C TRP A 28 -4.93 6.77 -5.46
N CYS A 29 -5.34 5.78 -4.68
CA CYS A 29 -6.41 4.88 -5.08
C CYS A 29 -7.16 4.30 -3.88
N ILE A 30 -8.40 3.88 -4.12
CA ILE A 30 -9.24 3.19 -3.14
C ILE A 30 -9.63 1.84 -3.72
N PHE A 31 -9.23 0.77 -3.02
CA PHE A 31 -9.57 -0.61 -3.39
C PHE A 31 -10.61 -1.15 -2.43
N LYS A 32 -11.87 -1.21 -2.88
CA LYS A 32 -12.94 -1.83 -2.09
C LYS A 32 -12.64 -3.29 -1.82
N HIS A 33 -12.94 -3.72 -0.59
CA HIS A 33 -12.79 -5.11 -0.18
C HIS A 33 -13.68 -6.02 -1.02
N ARG A 34 -13.08 -7.07 -1.59
CA ARG A 34 -13.81 -8.15 -2.26
C ARG A 34 -13.98 -9.38 -1.36
N GLN A 35 -13.18 -9.45 -0.31
CA GLN A 35 -13.19 -10.47 0.73
C GLN A 35 -12.99 -9.79 2.09
N ASP A 36 -13.33 -10.49 3.16
CA ASP A 36 -13.10 -9.97 4.51
C ASP A 36 -11.60 -9.75 4.77
N VAL A 37 -11.24 -8.50 5.04
CA VAL A 37 -9.85 -8.10 5.28
C VAL A 37 -9.29 -8.70 6.57
N ALA A 38 -10.14 -9.11 7.52
CA ALA A 38 -9.70 -9.81 8.73
C ALA A 38 -9.01 -11.16 8.45
N HIS A 39 -9.17 -11.70 7.24
CA HIS A 39 -8.50 -12.92 6.81
C HIS A 39 -7.15 -12.68 6.11
N ALA A 40 -6.79 -11.42 5.81
CA ALA A 40 -5.51 -11.10 5.20
C ALA A 40 -4.36 -11.31 6.21
N LYS A 41 -3.40 -12.17 5.86
CA LYS A 41 -2.25 -12.52 6.72
C LYS A 41 -0.89 -12.34 6.04
N THR A 42 -0.91 -12.00 4.76
CA THR A 42 0.29 -11.99 3.93
C THR A 42 0.32 -10.69 3.15
N LEU A 43 1.40 -9.94 3.31
CA LEU A 43 1.79 -8.89 2.38
C LEU A 43 2.83 -9.49 1.43
N PHE A 44 2.55 -9.43 0.14
CA PHE A 44 3.46 -9.89 -0.89
C PHE A 44 3.88 -8.70 -1.75
N LEU A 45 5.20 -8.50 -1.86
CA LEU A 45 5.79 -7.42 -2.65
C LEU A 45 6.62 -8.05 -3.76
N GLU A 46 6.11 -8.01 -4.98
CA GLU A 46 6.83 -8.41 -6.18
C GLU A 46 7.04 -7.17 -7.04
N VAL A 47 8.27 -6.66 -7.03
CA VAL A 47 8.60 -5.42 -7.72
C VAL A 47 10.05 -5.41 -8.15
N ASP A 48 10.34 -4.72 -9.26
CA ASP A 48 11.69 -4.32 -9.66
C ASP A 48 12.20 -3.12 -8.80
N LEU A 49 11.94 -3.16 -7.49
CA LEU A 49 12.31 -2.10 -6.54
C LEU A 49 13.20 -2.67 -5.44
N GLN A 50 14.08 -1.82 -4.89
CA GLN A 50 14.79 -2.10 -3.64
C GLN A 50 14.05 -1.41 -2.48
N PRO A 51 13.35 -2.15 -1.61
CA PRO A 51 12.73 -1.57 -0.43
C PRO A 51 13.81 -0.96 0.46
N SER A 52 13.68 0.33 0.78
CA SER A 52 14.60 0.99 1.72
C SER A 52 14.17 0.82 3.17
N ASP A 53 12.86 0.77 3.41
CA ASP A 53 12.25 0.62 4.73
C ASP A 53 10.85 0.01 4.60
N PHE A 54 10.36 -0.61 5.67
CA PHE A 54 9.00 -1.11 5.79
C PHE A 54 8.51 -0.98 7.24
N CYS A 55 7.31 -0.42 7.42
CA CYS A 55 6.68 -0.20 8.71
C CYS A 55 5.23 -0.69 8.70
N ILE A 56 4.79 -1.28 9.81
CA ILE A 56 3.38 -1.54 10.11
C ILE A 56 3.05 -0.73 11.36
N ASP A 57 2.12 0.22 11.20
CA ASP A 57 1.53 0.96 12.30
C ASP A 57 0.19 0.30 12.68
N LEU A 58 -0.09 0.15 13.98
CA LEU A 58 -1.24 -0.57 14.53
C LEU A 58 -2.26 0.36 15.19
#